data_AF-A0AA36IZ91-F1
#
_entry.id   AF-A0AA36IZ91-F1
#
_cell.length_a   1.000
_cell.length_b   1.000
_cell.length_c   1.000
_cell.angle_alpha   90.00
_cell.angle_beta   90.00
_cell.angle_gamma   90.00
#
_symmetry.space_group_name_H-M   'P 1'
#
loop_
_entity.id
_entity.type
_entity.pdbx_description
1 polymer ?
#
loop_
_entity_poly.entity_id
_entity_poly.type
_entity_poly.pdbx_seq_one_letter_code
_entity_poly.pdbx_strand_id
1 'polypeptide(L)'
;MEMDCAFRLSLCAACCCCLTIGFGSGFFAAGRSLQKAKVWDQRSAWQQVRCQVLAAGVSCTDQDSGSTCGGYKAGTMPSQTPPVFLTEQIAVCPGTYWCSKEGEMCSCKGEITYSAELFDGYVYTVPSAEMTYKVSSDGTWKCGTDQEGRPFAVDPAPWRVKHCWCTPDDIQAILKPYGTSLHKKECSETTNFDFESVRRLQVQRRLFTKMRERLAAKRQLATSARRRRTYRYTPWALVTIDKDSWDTEAEPKSIACAYEYGVPQASGMFYSGDGAYSGDVWAAEGVAKDWGVQPSRTCWIRTAGSSRGESCAVAMVMPGEMKEKAEAGLSITTTLFWMGFLCTVILGVAGGTMCYMYTKPAGPGPEAQSLVESNANAQGEANQSPD
;
A
#
# COMPACT_ATOMS: atom_id res chain seq x y z
N MET A 1 25.19 33.30 -28.62
CA MET A 1 25.24 31.82 -28.64
C MET A 1 25.87 31.21 -27.39
N GLU A 2 26.46 31.97 -26.45
CA GLU A 2 27.09 31.40 -25.24
C GLU A 2 26.11 31.06 -24.09
N MET A 3 24.86 31.53 -24.12
CA MET A 3 23.87 31.23 -23.06
C MET A 3 23.32 29.79 -23.10
N ASP A 4 23.52 29.03 -24.18
CA ASP A 4 22.90 27.71 -24.32
C ASP A 4 23.62 26.59 -23.54
N CYS A 5 24.92 26.73 -23.25
CA CYS A 5 25.68 25.67 -22.58
C CYS A 5 25.41 25.62 -21.07
N ALA A 6 25.37 26.79 -20.41
CA ALA A 6 25.07 26.88 -18.97
C ALA A 6 23.63 26.43 -18.66
N PHE A 7 22.68 26.76 -19.53
CA PHE A 7 21.27 26.38 -19.35
C PHE A 7 21.06 24.87 -19.48
N ARG A 8 21.68 24.22 -20.48
CA ARG A 8 21.61 22.76 -20.65
C ARG A 8 22.26 22.01 -19.47
N LEU A 9 23.37 22.51 -18.94
CA LEU A 9 24.03 21.91 -17.78
C LEU A 9 23.17 22.03 -16.51
N SER A 10 22.52 23.18 -16.30
CA SER A 10 21.60 23.40 -15.18
C SER A 10 20.39 22.46 -15.23
N LEU A 11 19.78 22.27 -16.41
CA LEU A 11 18.68 21.33 -16.62
C LEU A 11 19.09 19.89 -16.30
N CYS A 12 20.29 19.48 -16.72
CA CYS A 12 20.80 18.13 -16.44
C CYS A 12 21.06 17.93 -14.93
N ALA A 13 21.70 18.90 -14.27
CA ALA A 13 21.95 18.86 -12.84
C ALA A 13 20.65 18.83 -12.02
N ALA A 14 19.66 19.64 -12.39
CA ALA A 14 18.36 19.66 -11.74
C ALA A 14 17.62 18.31 -11.90
N CYS A 15 17.68 17.70 -13.07
CA CYS A 15 17.10 16.38 -13.32
C CYS A 15 17.77 15.30 -12.44
N CYS A 16 19.09 15.28 -12.35
CA CYS A 16 19.84 14.35 -11.51
C CYS A 16 19.53 14.54 -10.01
N CYS A 17 19.46 15.79 -9.54
CA CYS A 17 19.03 16.09 -8.18
C CYS A 17 17.62 15.57 -7.89
N CYS A 18 16.66 15.74 -8.80
CA CYS A 18 15.30 15.21 -8.61
C CYS A 18 15.27 13.68 -8.50
N LEU A 19 16.07 12.98 -9.31
CA LEU A 19 16.19 11.51 -9.24
C LEU A 19 16.79 11.06 -7.90
N THR A 20 17.86 11.69 -7.42
CA THR A 20 18.47 11.34 -6.12
C THR A 20 17.52 11.58 -4.95
N ILE A 21 16.75 12.67 -4.97
CA ILE A 21 15.72 12.93 -3.95
C ILE A 21 14.61 11.88 -4.00
N GLY A 22 14.15 11.53 -5.21
CA GLY A 22 13.18 10.46 -5.43
C GLY A 22 13.65 9.12 -4.86
N PHE A 23 14.86 8.69 -5.23
CA PHE A 23 15.47 7.46 -4.72
C PHE A 23 15.72 7.50 -3.21
N GLY A 24 16.14 8.64 -2.66
CA GLY A 24 16.30 8.83 -1.23
C GLY A 24 14.99 8.60 -0.47
N SER A 25 13.88 9.15 -0.96
CA SER A 25 12.55 8.92 -0.37
C SER A 25 12.14 7.44 -0.42
N GLY A 26 12.45 6.75 -1.53
CA GLY A 26 12.25 5.32 -1.71
C GLY A 26 13.07 4.48 -0.72
N PHE A 27 14.35 4.81 -0.54
CA PHE A 27 15.23 4.15 0.42
C PHE A 27 14.70 4.26 1.85
N PHE A 28 14.27 5.45 2.29
CA PHE A 28 13.66 5.64 3.61
C PHE A 28 12.30 4.93 3.75
N ALA A 29 11.52 4.81 2.69
CA ALA A 29 10.29 4.03 2.70
C ALA A 29 10.59 2.53 2.84
N ALA A 30 11.52 1.99 2.03
CA ALA A 30 11.95 0.60 2.07
C ALA A 30 12.56 0.22 3.43
N GLY A 31 13.42 1.07 4.00
CA GLY A 31 13.99 0.85 5.32
C GLY A 31 12.93 0.78 6.42
N ARG A 32 11.87 1.59 6.34
CA ARG A 32 10.74 1.52 7.27
C ARG A 32 9.93 0.24 7.09
N SER A 33 9.67 -0.17 5.86
CA SER A 33 8.97 -1.43 5.57
C SER A 33 9.76 -2.63 6.10
N LEU A 34 11.09 -2.62 5.95
CA LEU A 34 11.95 -3.68 6.47
C LEU A 34 11.93 -3.74 8.00
N GLN A 35 12.01 -2.60 8.70
CA GLN A 35 11.94 -2.60 10.17
C GLN A 35 10.61 -3.15 10.68
N LYS A 36 9.49 -2.81 10.02
CA LYS A 36 8.18 -3.40 10.32
C LYS A 36 8.17 -4.90 10.09
N ALA A 37 8.64 -5.34 8.92
CA ALA A 37 8.72 -6.76 8.58
C ALA A 37 9.56 -7.53 9.61
N LYS A 38 10.72 -7.02 10.04
CA LYS A 38 11.59 -7.70 11.02
C LYS A 38 10.90 -7.99 12.36
N VAL A 39 10.09 -7.08 12.86
CA VAL A 39 9.38 -7.27 14.14
C VAL A 39 8.12 -8.12 13.94
N TRP A 40 7.41 -7.90 12.83
CA TRP A 40 6.20 -8.65 12.52
C TRP A 40 6.49 -10.13 12.22
N ASP A 41 7.53 -10.43 11.43
CA ASP A 41 7.92 -11.77 11.00
C ASP A 41 8.78 -12.54 12.00
N GLN A 42 8.87 -12.10 13.26
CA GLN A 42 9.65 -12.82 14.25
C GLN A 42 9.09 -14.25 14.40
N ARG A 43 9.84 -15.27 13.96
CA ARG A 43 9.34 -16.67 13.88
C ARG A 43 8.75 -17.20 15.18
N SER A 44 9.29 -16.80 16.34
CA SER A 44 8.77 -17.21 17.65
C SER A 44 7.38 -16.65 17.99
N ALA A 45 6.91 -15.62 17.26
CA ALA A 45 5.58 -15.05 17.40
C ALA A 45 4.53 -15.76 16.54
N TRP A 46 4.93 -16.78 15.78
CA TRP A 46 4.08 -17.50 14.85
C TRP A 46 4.11 -19.00 15.13
N GLN A 47 2.98 -19.64 14.92
CA GLN A 47 2.82 -21.07 15.08
C GLN A 47 2.24 -21.67 13.82
N GLN A 48 2.87 -22.73 13.34
CA GLN A 48 2.39 -23.50 12.19
C GLN A 48 1.16 -24.30 12.59
N VAL A 49 0.08 -24.18 11.83
CA VAL A 49 -1.14 -24.99 12.01
C VAL A 49 -1.67 -25.44 10.65
N ARG A 50 -2.63 -26.37 10.67
CA ARG A 50 -3.35 -26.80 9.48
C ARG A 50 -4.63 -25.98 9.36
N CYS A 51 -4.79 -25.30 8.23
CA CYS A 51 -6.00 -24.58 7.87
C CYS A 51 -6.78 -25.38 6.84
N GLN A 52 -8.11 -25.32 6.94
CA GLN A 52 -9.02 -25.72 5.87
C GLN A 52 -9.56 -24.45 5.20
N VAL A 53 -9.40 -24.35 3.88
CA VAL A 53 -9.77 -23.18 3.08
C VAL A 53 -11.24 -23.29 2.71
N LEU A 54 -12.02 -22.27 3.08
CA LEU A 54 -13.45 -22.20 2.85
C LEU A 54 -13.80 -21.27 1.69
N ALA A 55 -13.02 -20.22 1.50
CA ALA A 55 -13.09 -19.28 0.37
C ALA A 55 -11.76 -18.56 0.23
N ALA A 56 -11.45 -18.04 -0.95
CA ALA A 56 -10.29 -17.18 -1.16
C ALA A 56 -10.67 -15.99 -2.04
N GLY A 57 -9.90 -14.91 -1.98
CA GLY A 57 -10.11 -13.82 -2.91
C GLY A 57 -9.14 -12.67 -2.79
N VAL A 58 -9.43 -11.60 -3.51
CA VAL A 58 -8.64 -10.37 -3.49
C VAL A 58 -9.56 -9.19 -3.19
N SER A 59 -9.21 -8.45 -2.15
CA SER A 59 -9.82 -7.15 -1.86
C SER A 59 -9.04 -6.04 -2.54
N CYS A 60 -9.73 -4.96 -2.93
CA CYS A 60 -9.12 -3.84 -3.63
C CYS A 60 -9.49 -2.52 -2.95
N THR A 61 -8.47 -1.74 -2.59
CA THR A 61 -8.61 -0.42 -1.97
C THR A 61 -7.89 0.66 -2.77
N ASP A 62 -8.54 1.79 -3.01
CA ASP A 62 -7.93 3.01 -3.54
C ASP A 62 -7.05 3.66 -2.46
N GLN A 63 -5.76 3.81 -2.75
CA GLN A 63 -4.76 4.22 -1.76
C GLN A 63 -4.93 5.67 -1.28
N ASP A 64 -5.51 6.55 -2.09
CA ASP A 64 -5.66 7.97 -1.76
C ASP A 64 -6.91 8.22 -0.91
N SER A 65 -8.01 7.57 -1.30
CA SER A 65 -9.32 7.73 -0.67
C SER A 65 -9.56 6.74 0.48
N GLY A 66 -8.93 5.57 0.46
CA GLY A 66 -9.29 4.43 1.31
C GLY A 66 -10.59 3.75 0.88
N SER A 67 -11.21 4.17 -0.22
CA SER A 67 -12.46 3.55 -0.69
C SER A 67 -12.19 2.29 -1.50
N THR A 68 -13.24 1.53 -1.78
CA THR A 68 -13.19 0.42 -2.72
C THR A 68 -12.73 0.88 -4.11
N CYS A 69 -11.91 0.07 -4.79
CA CYS A 69 -11.44 0.41 -6.12
C CYS A 69 -12.59 0.62 -7.11
N GLY A 70 -12.49 1.69 -7.92
CA GLY A 70 -13.43 1.95 -9.00
C GLY A 70 -13.04 1.22 -10.30
N GLY A 71 -13.98 1.14 -11.24
CA GLY A 71 -13.72 0.62 -12.60
C GLY A 71 -13.93 -0.88 -12.77
N TYR A 72 -14.36 -1.58 -11.72
CA TYR A 72 -14.68 -3.00 -11.75
C TYR A 72 -16.16 -3.26 -12.05
N LYS A 73 -16.46 -4.46 -12.55
CA LYS A 73 -17.82 -4.92 -12.87
C LYS A 73 -18.52 -5.42 -11.61
N ALA A 74 -19.84 -5.53 -11.67
CA ALA A 74 -20.62 -6.14 -10.60
C ALA A 74 -20.10 -7.55 -10.36
N GLY A 75 -19.75 -7.85 -9.11
CA GLY A 75 -19.28 -9.17 -8.75
C GLY A 75 -20.40 -10.20 -8.85
N THR A 76 -20.02 -11.47 -8.95
CA THR A 76 -20.91 -12.61 -8.91
C THR A 76 -20.27 -13.71 -8.08
N MET A 77 -21.09 -14.60 -7.51
CA MET A 77 -20.58 -15.77 -6.81
C MET A 77 -19.79 -16.68 -7.77
N PRO A 78 -18.52 -17.01 -7.47
CA PRO A 78 -17.75 -17.99 -8.25
C PRO A 78 -18.38 -19.39 -8.14
N SER A 79 -18.37 -20.15 -9.22
CA SER A 79 -18.91 -21.53 -9.25
C SER A 79 -17.92 -22.59 -8.72
N GLN A 80 -16.70 -22.21 -8.36
CA GLN A 80 -15.65 -23.12 -7.89
C GLN A 80 -15.83 -23.44 -6.39
N THR A 81 -15.28 -24.57 -5.93
CA THR A 81 -15.29 -24.97 -4.52
C THR A 81 -13.87 -25.35 -4.08
N PRO A 82 -13.26 -24.64 -3.11
CA PRO A 82 -13.76 -23.43 -2.46
C PRO A 82 -13.92 -22.26 -3.47
N PRO A 83 -14.87 -21.33 -3.25
CA PRO A 83 -15.05 -20.17 -4.11
C PRO A 83 -13.82 -19.25 -4.08
N VAL A 84 -13.37 -18.84 -5.26
CA VAL A 84 -12.25 -17.91 -5.46
C VAL A 84 -12.74 -16.61 -6.08
N PHE A 85 -12.78 -15.54 -5.29
CA PHE A 85 -13.17 -14.22 -5.74
C PHE A 85 -11.97 -13.47 -6.32
N LEU A 86 -11.97 -13.29 -7.64
CA LEU A 86 -10.94 -12.54 -8.34
C LEU A 86 -11.11 -11.03 -8.11
N THR A 87 -10.18 -10.25 -8.63
CA THR A 87 -10.19 -8.79 -8.43
C THR A 87 -11.41 -8.13 -9.07
N GLU A 88 -12.00 -8.78 -10.09
CA GLU A 88 -13.22 -8.34 -10.75
C GLU A 88 -14.41 -8.23 -9.80
N GLN A 89 -14.52 -9.16 -8.86
CA GLN A 89 -15.64 -9.22 -7.93
C GLN A 89 -15.48 -8.27 -6.74
N ILE A 90 -14.27 -7.72 -6.53
CA ILE A 90 -13.90 -6.91 -5.37
C ILE A 90 -14.46 -7.51 -4.07
N ALA A 91 -13.99 -8.70 -3.73
CA ALA A 91 -14.47 -9.37 -2.54
C ALA A 91 -13.60 -9.06 -1.33
N VAL A 92 -14.26 -8.84 -0.19
CA VAL A 92 -13.63 -8.70 1.12
C VAL A 92 -13.88 -9.97 1.92
N CYS A 93 -12.91 -10.38 2.74
CA CYS A 93 -13.07 -11.53 3.61
C CYS A 93 -14.27 -11.31 4.56
N PRO A 94 -15.18 -12.29 4.74
CA PRO A 94 -15.08 -13.72 4.42
C PRO A 94 -15.71 -14.15 3.08
N GLY A 95 -15.78 -13.28 2.06
CA GLY A 95 -16.45 -13.58 0.79
C GLY A 95 -17.67 -12.70 0.52
N THR A 96 -17.63 -11.47 1.04
CA THR A 96 -18.62 -10.44 0.73
C THR A 96 -18.12 -9.66 -0.47
N TYR A 97 -18.82 -9.70 -1.59
CA TYR A 97 -18.37 -9.09 -2.84
C TYR A 97 -19.17 -7.85 -3.21
N TRP A 98 -18.53 -6.95 -3.95
CA TRP A 98 -19.17 -5.74 -4.43
C TRP A 98 -20.24 -6.08 -5.48
N CYS A 99 -21.49 -5.68 -5.24
CA CYS A 99 -22.60 -6.05 -6.10
C CYS A 99 -23.02 -4.91 -7.03
N SER A 100 -23.33 -3.74 -6.48
CA SER A 100 -23.80 -2.59 -7.27
C SER A 100 -23.68 -1.27 -6.51
N LYS A 101 -23.82 -0.13 -7.22
CA LYS A 101 -23.93 1.19 -6.60
C LYS A 101 -25.36 1.48 -6.16
N GLU A 102 -25.52 2.43 -5.24
CA GLU A 102 -26.82 2.98 -4.87
C GLU A 102 -27.70 3.28 -6.09
N GLY A 103 -28.94 2.80 -6.06
CA GLY A 103 -29.93 2.95 -7.12
C GLY A 103 -29.87 1.90 -8.25
N GLU A 104 -28.78 1.14 -8.37
CA GLU A 104 -28.62 0.07 -9.37
C GLU A 104 -29.18 -1.27 -8.87
N MET A 105 -29.38 -2.23 -9.78
CA MET A 105 -29.84 -3.57 -9.43
C MET A 105 -28.65 -4.46 -9.03
N CYS A 106 -28.75 -5.09 -7.87
CA CYS A 106 -27.85 -6.11 -7.34
C CYS A 106 -28.47 -7.49 -7.54
N SER A 107 -27.76 -8.43 -8.18
CA SER A 107 -28.18 -9.84 -8.21
C SER A 107 -27.44 -10.61 -7.11
N CYS A 108 -28.10 -10.83 -5.98
CA CYS A 108 -27.53 -11.50 -4.82
C CYS A 108 -28.54 -12.49 -4.22
N LYS A 109 -28.14 -13.76 -4.17
CA LYS A 109 -28.80 -14.78 -3.35
C LYS A 109 -28.02 -14.95 -2.04
N GLY A 110 -28.48 -14.31 -0.98
CA GLY A 110 -27.70 -14.09 0.24
C GLY A 110 -28.26 -12.96 1.11
N GLU A 111 -27.41 -12.33 1.92
CA GLU A 111 -27.71 -11.04 2.54
C GLU A 111 -26.93 -9.95 1.84
N ILE A 112 -27.65 -8.88 1.55
CA ILE A 112 -27.12 -7.67 0.97
C ILE A 112 -26.87 -6.70 2.11
N THR A 113 -25.65 -6.21 2.20
CA THR A 113 -25.27 -5.14 3.11
C THR A 113 -25.15 -3.84 2.33
N TYR A 114 -25.91 -2.83 2.74
CA TYR A 114 -25.83 -1.48 2.22
C TYR A 114 -24.99 -0.62 3.16
N SER A 115 -23.86 -0.12 2.66
CA SER A 115 -22.94 0.75 3.40
C SER A 115 -22.14 1.64 2.45
N ALA A 116 -21.58 2.74 2.98
CA ALA A 116 -20.64 3.57 2.23
C ALA A 116 -19.39 2.77 1.83
N GLU A 117 -18.84 2.05 2.79
CA GLU A 117 -17.61 1.27 2.68
C GLU A 117 -17.81 0.05 3.58
N LEU A 118 -17.37 -1.14 3.13
CA LEU A 118 -17.45 -2.34 3.97
C LEU A 118 -16.09 -2.71 4.56
N PHE A 119 -14.97 -2.47 3.85
CA PHE A 119 -13.64 -2.69 4.42
C PHE A 119 -12.55 -2.06 3.53
N ASP A 120 -11.70 -1.19 4.07
CA ASP A 120 -10.56 -0.61 3.33
C ASP A 120 -9.24 -1.37 3.56
N GLY A 121 -9.26 -2.43 4.36
CA GLY A 121 -8.07 -3.15 4.79
C GLY A 121 -7.36 -2.56 6.02
N TYR A 122 -7.83 -1.43 6.56
CA TYR A 122 -7.25 -0.70 7.68
C TYR A 122 -8.24 -0.53 8.84
N VAL A 123 -9.47 -0.13 8.55
CA VAL A 123 -10.56 0.19 9.48
C VAL A 123 -11.87 -0.18 8.80
N TYR A 124 -12.80 -0.81 9.51
CA TYR A 124 -14.19 -0.84 9.05
C TYR A 124 -14.73 0.57 9.27
N THR A 125 -14.72 1.38 8.21
CA THR A 125 -14.94 2.83 8.34
C THR A 125 -16.35 3.21 8.73
N VAL A 126 -17.30 2.27 8.75
CA VAL A 126 -18.63 2.48 9.33
C VAL A 126 -18.46 2.70 10.85
N PRO A 127 -18.55 3.95 11.36
CA PRO A 127 -18.61 4.23 12.78
C PRO A 127 -19.84 3.53 13.36
N SER A 128 -19.84 3.24 14.66
CA SER A 128 -21.04 2.67 15.33
C SER A 128 -22.30 3.53 15.17
N ALA A 129 -22.14 4.81 14.82
CA ALA A 129 -23.23 5.74 14.52
C ALA A 129 -23.69 5.73 13.05
N GLU A 130 -22.91 5.21 12.09
CA GLU A 130 -23.40 5.03 10.71
C GLU A 130 -24.12 3.69 10.63
N MET A 131 -25.39 3.73 10.23
CA MET A 131 -26.21 2.54 10.13
C MET A 131 -25.69 1.67 8.98
N THR A 132 -25.69 0.35 9.15
CA THR A 132 -25.68 -0.55 8.00
C THR A 132 -27.05 -1.17 7.87
N TYR A 133 -27.55 -1.27 6.65
CA TYR A 133 -28.79 -1.98 6.40
C TYR A 133 -28.45 -3.35 5.81
N LYS A 134 -29.05 -4.38 6.40
CA LYS A 134 -28.91 -5.76 5.94
C LYS A 134 -30.26 -6.26 5.50
N VAL A 135 -30.32 -6.82 4.30
CA VAL A 135 -31.53 -7.36 3.71
C VAL A 135 -31.23 -8.72 3.11
N SER A 136 -31.95 -9.75 3.53
CA SER A 136 -31.93 -11.05 2.84
C SER A 136 -32.59 -10.92 1.47
N SER A 137 -31.93 -11.44 0.44
CA SER A 137 -32.38 -11.42 -0.95
C SER A 137 -32.23 -12.82 -1.54
N ASP A 138 -33.26 -13.29 -2.24
CA ASP A 138 -33.26 -14.55 -2.99
C ASP A 138 -32.89 -14.35 -4.47
N GLY A 139 -32.69 -13.12 -4.93
CA GLY A 139 -32.42 -12.81 -6.33
C GLY A 139 -31.99 -11.38 -6.59
N THR A 140 -32.75 -10.66 -7.43
CA THR A 140 -32.40 -9.29 -7.83
C THR A 140 -33.04 -8.28 -6.88
N TRP A 141 -32.26 -7.34 -6.38
CA TRP A 141 -32.69 -6.33 -5.42
C TRP A 141 -32.10 -4.96 -5.76
N LYS A 142 -32.86 -3.89 -5.53
CA LYS A 142 -32.43 -2.52 -5.83
C LYS A 142 -31.57 -1.96 -4.71
N CYS A 143 -30.36 -1.54 -5.03
CA CYS A 143 -29.42 -1.04 -4.05
C CYS A 143 -29.94 0.25 -3.37
N GLY A 144 -30.01 0.23 -2.04
CA GLY A 144 -30.47 1.37 -1.22
C GLY A 144 -31.96 1.35 -0.89
N THR A 145 -32.67 0.24 -1.11
CA THR A 145 -34.09 0.09 -0.73
C THR A 145 -34.33 -0.99 0.31
N ASP A 146 -35.41 -0.93 1.08
CA ASP A 146 -35.84 -1.99 2.00
C ASP A 146 -36.44 -3.22 1.26
N GLN A 147 -37.09 -4.13 2.01
CA GLN A 147 -37.74 -5.32 1.46
C GLN A 147 -38.98 -4.96 0.61
N GLU A 148 -39.60 -3.82 0.89
CA GLU A 148 -40.74 -3.27 0.17
C GLU A 148 -40.32 -2.44 -1.06
N GLY A 149 -39.02 -2.32 -1.33
CA GLY A 149 -38.48 -1.54 -2.43
C GLY A 149 -38.52 -0.02 -2.21
N ARG A 150 -38.74 0.44 -0.98
CA ARG A 150 -38.72 1.86 -0.61
C ARG A 150 -37.32 2.26 -0.18
N PRO A 151 -36.87 3.49 -0.41
CA PRO A 151 -35.58 3.95 0.12
C PRO A 151 -35.52 3.79 1.64
N PHE A 152 -34.34 3.44 2.17
CA PHE A 152 -34.15 3.38 3.62
C PHE A 152 -34.51 4.72 4.28
N ALA A 153 -35.16 4.66 5.46
CA ALA A 153 -35.66 5.84 6.15
C ALA A 153 -34.55 6.82 6.56
N VAL A 154 -33.32 6.33 6.77
CA VAL A 154 -32.15 7.15 7.09
C VAL A 154 -31.02 6.79 6.14
N ASP A 155 -30.43 7.82 5.52
CA ASP A 155 -29.20 7.63 4.75
C ASP A 155 -28.04 7.37 5.73
N PRO A 156 -27.37 6.21 5.65
CA PRO A 156 -26.30 5.88 6.58
C PRO A 156 -25.07 6.78 6.42
N ALA A 157 -24.88 7.41 5.26
CA ALA A 157 -23.75 8.28 4.98
C ALA A 157 -24.10 9.33 3.89
N PRO A 158 -24.85 10.40 4.23
CA PRO A 158 -25.43 11.34 3.25
C PRO A 158 -24.41 12.11 2.38
N TRP A 159 -23.13 12.08 2.75
CA TRP A 159 -22.05 12.77 2.03
C TRP A 159 -21.11 11.82 1.30
N ARG A 160 -21.41 10.53 1.26
CA ARG A 160 -20.60 9.49 0.62
C ARG A 160 -21.44 8.72 -0.38
N VAL A 161 -20.77 8.13 -1.37
CA VAL A 161 -21.42 7.16 -2.26
C VAL A 161 -21.57 5.86 -1.48
N LYS A 162 -22.77 5.27 -1.54
CA LYS A 162 -23.06 3.99 -0.90
C LYS A 162 -23.09 2.86 -1.92
N HIS A 163 -22.76 1.68 -1.44
CA HIS A 163 -22.62 0.48 -2.24
C HIS A 163 -23.38 -0.66 -1.59
N CYS A 164 -23.82 -1.58 -2.43
CA CYS A 164 -24.42 -2.82 -1.99
C CYS A 164 -23.44 -3.96 -2.19
N TRP A 165 -23.33 -4.76 -1.14
CA TRP A 165 -22.39 -5.85 -1.05
C TRP A 165 -23.14 -7.13 -0.76
N CYS A 166 -22.82 -8.18 -1.49
CA CYS A 166 -23.49 -9.47 -1.35
C CYS A 166 -22.63 -10.41 -0.51
N THR A 167 -23.20 -10.94 0.57
CA THR A 167 -22.68 -12.13 1.25
C THR A 167 -23.54 -13.33 0.83
N PRO A 168 -23.06 -14.20 -0.08
CA PRO A 168 -23.82 -15.35 -0.59
C PRO A 168 -24.33 -16.27 0.53
N ASP A 169 -25.47 -16.93 0.29
CA ASP A 169 -26.02 -17.96 1.18
C ASP A 169 -24.99 -19.05 1.53
N ASP A 170 -24.19 -19.50 0.55
CA ASP A 170 -23.18 -20.53 0.76
C ASP A 170 -22.11 -20.10 1.78
N ILE A 171 -21.71 -18.82 1.71
CA ILE A 171 -20.79 -18.24 2.70
C ILE A 171 -21.50 -18.15 4.04
N GLN A 172 -22.75 -17.66 4.10
CA GLN A 172 -23.49 -17.59 5.37
C GLN A 172 -23.70 -18.95 6.02
N ALA A 173 -23.95 -19.99 5.22
CA ALA A 173 -24.08 -21.37 5.69
C ALA A 173 -22.77 -21.86 6.33
N ILE A 174 -21.62 -21.47 5.78
CA ILE A 174 -20.30 -21.72 6.38
C ILE A 174 -20.15 -20.95 7.69
N LEU A 175 -20.60 -19.69 7.77
CA LEU A 175 -20.41 -18.86 8.97
C LEU A 175 -21.35 -19.22 10.12
N LYS A 176 -22.57 -19.68 9.82
CA LYS A 176 -23.65 -19.90 10.79
C LYS A 176 -23.25 -20.80 11.99
N PRO A 177 -22.51 -21.92 11.82
CA PRO A 177 -22.06 -22.75 12.94
C PRO A 177 -21.10 -22.03 13.89
N TYR A 178 -20.41 -20.99 13.42
CA TYR A 178 -19.39 -20.25 14.18
C TYR A 178 -19.93 -18.96 14.84
N GLY A 179 -21.24 -18.71 14.73
CA GLY A 179 -21.89 -17.52 15.30
C GLY A 179 -22.07 -16.36 14.31
N THR A 180 -22.99 -15.45 14.64
CA THR A 180 -23.46 -14.36 13.75
C THR A 180 -22.49 -13.19 13.63
N SER A 181 -21.54 -13.05 14.56
CA SER A 181 -20.48 -12.05 14.49
C SER A 181 -19.14 -12.74 14.29
N LEU A 182 -18.79 -13.06 13.04
CA LEU A 182 -17.36 -12.95 12.73
C LEU A 182 -16.99 -11.52 13.15
N HIS A 183 -16.12 -11.37 14.14
CA HIS A 183 -15.56 -10.10 14.59
C HIS A 183 -14.63 -9.51 13.50
N LYS A 184 -15.11 -9.46 12.23
CA LYS A 184 -14.35 -9.13 11.01
C LYS A 184 -13.61 -7.81 11.18
N LYS A 185 -14.35 -6.83 11.70
CA LYS A 185 -13.86 -5.49 12.03
C LYS A 185 -12.81 -5.54 13.13
N GLU A 186 -13.18 -6.07 14.29
CA GLU A 186 -12.33 -6.02 15.48
C GLU A 186 -11.03 -6.81 15.31
N CYS A 187 -11.08 -7.99 14.68
CA CYS A 187 -9.88 -8.77 14.40
C CYS A 187 -8.95 -8.08 13.39
N SER A 188 -9.48 -7.55 12.29
CA SER A 188 -8.64 -6.85 11.32
C SER A 188 -8.07 -5.54 11.87
N GLU A 189 -8.85 -4.79 12.65
CA GLU A 189 -8.40 -3.57 13.32
C GLU A 189 -7.34 -3.86 14.39
N THR A 190 -7.54 -4.91 15.20
CA THR A 190 -6.58 -5.32 16.24
C THR A 190 -5.27 -5.80 15.63
N THR A 191 -5.32 -6.57 14.53
CA THR A 191 -4.11 -7.05 13.87
C THR A 191 -3.38 -5.95 13.11
N ASN A 192 -4.09 -5.05 12.44
CA ASN A 192 -3.50 -3.84 11.86
C ASN A 192 -2.90 -2.96 12.95
N PHE A 193 -3.56 -2.84 14.10
CA PHE A 193 -3.04 -2.12 15.24
C PHE A 193 -1.76 -2.75 15.77
N ASP A 194 -1.71 -4.07 15.95
CA ASP A 194 -0.50 -4.79 16.36
C ASP A 194 0.64 -4.55 15.35
N PHE A 195 0.34 -4.64 14.05
CA PHE A 195 1.31 -4.40 12.99
C PHE A 195 1.87 -2.96 13.00
N GLU A 196 1.00 -1.96 13.20
CA GLU A 196 1.42 -0.55 13.26
C GLU A 196 1.99 -0.12 14.63
N SER A 197 1.57 -0.77 15.71
CA SER A 197 1.98 -0.44 17.09
C SER A 197 3.42 -0.80 17.39
N VAL A 198 4.04 -1.69 16.59
CA VAL A 198 5.50 -1.87 16.50
C VAL A 198 6.23 -0.51 16.44
N ARG A 199 5.60 0.50 15.85
CA ARG A 199 6.15 1.86 15.75
C ARG A 199 5.80 2.79 16.92
N ARG A 200 4.70 2.56 17.64
CA ARG A 200 4.26 3.45 18.73
C ARG A 200 5.26 3.49 19.87
N LEU A 201 6.04 2.43 20.07
CA LEU A 201 7.17 2.42 21.02
C LEU A 201 8.35 3.33 20.61
N GLN A 202 8.40 3.84 19.38
CA GLN A 202 9.52 4.70 18.91
C GLN A 202 9.14 6.14 18.55
N VAL A 203 7.87 6.46 18.19
CA VAL A 203 7.55 7.74 17.51
C VAL A 203 6.40 8.54 18.14
N GLN A 204 5.96 8.24 19.36
CA GLN A 204 4.81 8.93 19.96
C GLN A 204 5.00 10.43 20.27
N ARG A 205 6.20 11.03 20.12
CA ARG A 205 6.42 12.48 20.35
C ARG A 205 6.29 13.41 19.12
N ARG A 206 6.08 12.92 17.88
CA ARG A 206 6.11 13.79 16.67
C ARG A 206 4.85 13.78 15.77
N LEU A 207 3.83 12.98 16.09
CA LEU A 207 2.76 12.63 15.13
C LEU A 207 1.49 13.51 15.19
N PHE A 208 1.18 14.12 16.34
CA PHE A 208 -0.06 14.91 16.47
C PHE A 208 -0.05 16.20 15.63
N THR A 209 1.11 16.83 15.44
CA THR A 209 1.23 18.09 14.68
C THR A 209 1.08 17.89 13.16
N LYS A 210 1.61 16.79 12.62
CA LYS A 210 1.56 16.49 11.17
C LYS A 210 0.20 16.00 10.67
N MET A 211 -0.63 15.43 11.54
CA MET A 211 -1.94 14.90 11.14
C MET A 211 -2.93 16.03 10.84
N ARG A 212 -2.83 17.15 11.57
CA ARG A 212 -3.65 18.36 11.37
C ARG A 212 -3.28 19.10 10.07
N GLU A 213 -2.00 19.15 9.72
CA GLU A 213 -1.51 19.72 8.45
C GLU A 213 -1.93 18.89 7.23
N ARG A 214 -1.94 17.55 7.34
CA ARG A 214 -2.39 16.67 6.26
C ARG A 214 -3.89 16.76 5.97
N LEU A 215 -4.71 16.97 6.99
CA LEU A 215 -6.15 17.19 6.81
C LEU A 215 -6.44 18.55 6.14
N ALA A 216 -5.66 19.58 6.44
CA ALA A 216 -5.75 20.88 5.77
C ALA A 216 -5.29 20.82 4.30
N ALA A 217 -4.17 20.13 4.02
CA ALA A 217 -3.66 19.95 2.66
C ALA A 217 -4.56 19.05 1.78
N LYS A 218 -5.21 18.02 2.34
CA LYS A 218 -6.15 17.16 1.62
C LYS A 218 -7.36 17.94 1.05
N ARG A 219 -7.79 19.03 1.68
CA ARG A 219 -8.88 19.88 1.16
C ARG A 219 -8.48 20.74 -0.04
N GLN A 220 -7.20 21.06 -0.22
CA GLN A 220 -6.74 21.92 -1.31
C GLN A 220 -6.39 21.17 -2.61
N LEU A 221 -6.14 19.86 -2.54
CA LEU A 221 -5.76 19.04 -3.71
C LEU A 221 -6.95 18.45 -4.49
N ALA A 222 -8.20 18.71 -4.08
CA ALA A 222 -9.39 18.14 -4.70
C ALA A 222 -9.74 18.74 -6.08
N THR A 223 -9.04 19.79 -6.54
CA THR A 223 -9.44 20.56 -7.74
C THR A 223 -8.44 20.51 -8.90
N SER A 224 -7.30 19.80 -8.82
CA SER A 224 -6.29 19.84 -9.88
C SER A 224 -5.93 18.46 -10.44
N ALA A 225 -6.23 18.29 -11.74
CA ALA A 225 -5.77 17.24 -12.64
C ALA A 225 -6.20 15.80 -12.30
N ARG A 226 -6.45 15.03 -13.36
CA ARG A 226 -6.82 13.59 -13.38
C ARG A 226 -5.68 12.75 -12.78
N ARG A 227 -5.47 12.84 -11.46
CA ARG A 227 -4.46 12.09 -10.74
C ARG A 227 -4.73 10.60 -10.96
N ARG A 228 -3.74 9.88 -11.48
CA ARG A 228 -3.82 8.42 -11.62
C ARG A 228 -4.06 7.85 -10.22
N ARG A 229 -5.16 7.12 -10.07
CA ARG A 229 -5.51 6.49 -8.80
C ARG A 229 -4.66 5.24 -8.66
N THR A 230 -3.90 5.14 -7.58
CA THR A 230 -3.15 3.94 -7.25
C THR A 230 -4.03 3.03 -6.40
N TYR A 231 -4.19 1.79 -6.83
CA TYR A 231 -4.96 0.76 -6.15
C TYR A 231 -4.02 -0.20 -5.44
N ARG A 232 -4.48 -0.72 -4.30
CA ARG A 232 -3.82 -1.77 -3.53
C ARG A 232 -4.67 -3.02 -3.56
N TYR A 233 -4.02 -4.15 -3.78
CA TYR A 233 -4.67 -5.45 -3.86
C TYR A 233 -4.24 -6.29 -2.66
N THR A 234 -5.19 -6.81 -1.90
CA THR A 234 -4.89 -7.57 -0.68
C THR A 234 -5.50 -8.95 -0.81
N PRO A 235 -4.67 -9.98 -1.11
CA PRO A 235 -5.14 -11.35 -1.17
C PRO A 235 -5.51 -11.86 0.23
N TRP A 236 -6.57 -12.64 0.31
CA TRP A 236 -7.11 -13.19 1.55
C TRP A 236 -7.68 -14.59 1.32
N ALA A 237 -7.77 -15.37 2.39
CA ALA A 237 -8.48 -16.65 2.44
C ALA A 237 -9.30 -16.77 3.72
N LEU A 238 -10.55 -17.19 3.63
CA LEU A 238 -11.35 -17.60 4.77
C LEU A 238 -10.96 -19.02 5.14
N VAL A 239 -10.53 -19.22 6.38
CA VAL A 239 -10.02 -20.50 6.85
C VAL A 239 -10.67 -20.93 8.16
N THR A 240 -10.88 -22.23 8.32
CA THR A 240 -11.06 -22.83 9.64
C THR A 240 -9.73 -23.35 10.16
N ILE A 241 -9.48 -23.09 11.44
CA ILE A 241 -8.26 -23.46 12.16
C ILE A 241 -8.65 -24.57 13.14
N ASP A 242 -8.00 -25.72 13.00
CA ASP A 242 -8.12 -26.82 13.95
C ASP A 242 -7.28 -26.47 15.19
N LYS A 243 -7.94 -26.28 16.34
CA LYS A 243 -7.28 -25.98 17.62
C LYS A 243 -6.66 -27.22 18.29
N ASP A 244 -6.95 -28.40 17.77
CA ASP A 244 -6.77 -29.72 18.39
C ASP A 244 -5.32 -30.17 18.62
N SER A 245 -4.30 -29.32 18.43
CA SER A 245 -2.92 -29.74 18.70
C SER A 245 -2.47 -29.59 20.16
N TRP A 246 -3.25 -28.94 21.06
CA TRP A 246 -2.76 -28.65 22.43
C TRP A 246 -3.75 -28.80 23.58
N ASP A 247 -5.06 -28.70 23.38
CA ASP A 247 -6.05 -28.82 24.46
C ASP A 247 -6.94 -30.05 24.28
N THR A 248 -7.01 -30.89 25.32
CA THR A 248 -7.66 -32.21 25.35
C THR A 248 -9.20 -32.17 25.34
N GLU A 249 -9.80 -30.98 25.24
CA GLU A 249 -11.24 -30.82 25.06
C GLU A 249 -11.48 -30.29 23.65
N ALA A 250 -12.37 -30.96 22.90
CA ALA A 250 -12.72 -30.64 21.53
C ALA A 250 -13.39 -29.25 21.44
N GLU A 251 -12.57 -28.19 21.52
CA GLU A 251 -13.03 -26.83 21.32
C GLU A 251 -13.58 -26.67 19.89
N PRO A 252 -14.61 -25.84 19.70
CA PRO A 252 -15.11 -25.56 18.36
C PRO A 252 -13.99 -24.98 17.49
N LYS A 253 -13.87 -25.50 16.26
CA LYS A 253 -12.97 -24.95 15.23
C LYS A 253 -13.17 -23.44 15.16
N SER A 254 -12.08 -22.68 15.11
CA SER A 254 -12.16 -21.23 14.94
C SER A 254 -12.13 -20.87 13.45
N ILE A 255 -12.80 -19.79 13.07
CA ILE A 255 -12.81 -19.27 11.70
C ILE A 255 -12.10 -17.92 11.65
N ALA A 256 -11.22 -17.72 10.67
CA ALA A 256 -10.44 -16.50 10.55
C ALA A 256 -10.19 -16.13 9.08
N CYS A 257 -9.84 -14.86 8.88
CA CYS A 257 -9.31 -14.37 7.61
C CYS A 257 -7.79 -14.51 7.62
N ALA A 258 -7.27 -15.38 6.77
CA ALA A 258 -5.86 -15.45 6.46
C ALA A 258 -5.48 -14.42 5.40
N TYR A 259 -4.35 -13.76 5.60
CA TYR A 259 -3.74 -12.82 4.67
C TYR A 259 -2.32 -13.26 4.38
N GLU A 260 -1.69 -12.81 3.28
CA GLU A 260 -0.36 -13.28 2.90
C GLU A 260 0.63 -13.22 4.06
N TYR A 261 0.75 -12.03 4.66
CA TYR A 261 1.61 -11.78 5.81
C TYR A 261 0.82 -11.60 7.10
N GLY A 262 -0.31 -12.30 7.23
CA GLY A 262 -1.05 -12.37 8.50
C GLY A 262 -1.97 -11.20 8.82
N VAL A 263 -1.86 -10.11 8.07
CA VAL A 263 -2.66 -8.90 8.28
C VAL A 263 -2.90 -8.21 6.92
N PRO A 264 -4.07 -7.58 6.69
CA PRO A 264 -4.38 -6.98 5.39
C PRO A 264 -3.41 -5.86 5.05
N GLN A 265 -3.06 -5.01 6.01
CA GLN A 265 -2.15 -3.89 5.78
C GLN A 265 -0.78 -4.33 5.26
N ALA A 266 -0.20 -5.40 5.81
CA ALA A 266 1.10 -5.90 5.37
C ALA A 266 1.01 -6.55 3.99
N SER A 267 -0.03 -7.34 3.76
CA SER A 267 -0.26 -8.08 2.52
C SER A 267 -0.52 -7.14 1.34
N GLY A 268 -1.29 -6.08 1.54
CA GLY A 268 -1.56 -5.07 0.51
C GLY A 268 -0.40 -4.12 0.17
N MET A 269 0.73 -4.15 0.91
CA MET A 269 1.88 -3.28 0.58
C MET A 269 2.65 -3.72 -0.66
N PHE A 270 2.53 -4.99 -1.05
CA PHE A 270 3.33 -5.60 -2.11
C PHE A 270 2.59 -5.72 -3.44
N TYR A 271 1.31 -5.34 -3.48
CA TYR A 271 0.51 -5.39 -4.70
C TYR A 271 -0.14 -4.05 -4.95
N SER A 272 0.34 -3.35 -5.97
CA SER A 272 -0.24 -2.06 -6.38
C SER A 272 -0.35 -1.91 -7.90
N GLY A 273 -1.23 -1.02 -8.33
CA GLY A 273 -1.42 -0.71 -9.75
C GLY A 273 -2.00 0.67 -9.98
N ASP A 274 -1.63 1.29 -11.11
CA ASP A 274 -2.17 2.58 -11.55
C ASP A 274 -3.52 2.38 -12.24
N GLY A 275 -4.55 2.08 -11.44
CA GLY A 275 -5.91 1.84 -11.89
C GLY A 275 -6.28 0.37 -11.97
N ALA A 276 -7.54 0.12 -12.36
CA ALA A 276 -8.10 -1.23 -12.39
C ALA A 276 -7.34 -2.10 -13.40
N TYR A 277 -7.11 -3.37 -13.04
CA TYR A 277 -6.49 -4.37 -13.92
C TYR A 277 -5.06 -4.04 -14.38
N SER A 278 -4.31 -3.27 -13.59
CA SER A 278 -2.93 -2.89 -13.89
C SER A 278 -1.97 -3.25 -12.75
N GLY A 279 -0.68 -3.28 -13.07
CA GLY A 279 0.38 -3.56 -12.10
C GLY A 279 0.28 -4.99 -11.54
N ASP A 280 0.31 -5.09 -10.21
CA ASP A 280 0.46 -6.35 -9.49
C ASP A 280 -0.87 -7.10 -9.24
N VAL A 281 -1.95 -6.65 -9.86
CA VAL A 281 -3.29 -7.25 -9.74
C VAL A 281 -3.28 -8.76 -9.99
N TRP A 282 -2.56 -9.21 -11.03
CA TRP A 282 -2.48 -10.61 -11.43
C TRP A 282 -1.65 -11.45 -10.46
N ALA A 283 -0.66 -10.84 -9.81
CA ALA A 283 0.12 -11.51 -8.78
C ALA A 283 -0.73 -11.75 -7.53
N ALA A 284 -1.52 -10.76 -7.09
CA ALA A 284 -2.47 -10.93 -6.00
C ALA A 284 -3.53 -11.99 -6.31
N GLU A 285 -4.06 -12.02 -7.53
CA GLU A 285 -4.97 -13.09 -7.96
C GLU A 285 -4.28 -14.46 -7.99
N GLY A 286 -3.00 -14.53 -8.36
CA GLY A 286 -2.21 -15.75 -8.32
C GLY A 286 -2.18 -16.36 -6.92
N VAL A 287 -1.96 -15.53 -5.89
CA VAL A 287 -2.00 -15.96 -4.48
C VAL A 287 -3.38 -16.49 -4.10
N ALA A 288 -4.46 -15.77 -4.44
CA ALA A 288 -5.82 -16.20 -4.12
C ALA A 288 -6.21 -17.51 -4.83
N LYS A 289 -5.81 -17.67 -6.11
CA LYS A 289 -6.02 -18.91 -6.88
C LYS A 289 -5.26 -20.07 -6.27
N ASP A 290 -3.98 -19.91 -5.96
CA ASP A 290 -3.16 -20.96 -5.33
C ASP A 290 -3.78 -21.44 -4.00
N TRP A 291 -4.33 -20.52 -3.21
CA TRP A 291 -5.07 -20.86 -1.99
C TRP A 291 -6.40 -21.56 -2.25
N GLY A 292 -7.12 -21.18 -3.31
CA GLY A 292 -8.36 -21.83 -3.70
C GLY A 292 -8.20 -23.23 -4.29
N VAL A 293 -7.02 -23.60 -4.80
CA VAL A 293 -6.78 -24.92 -5.41
C VAL A 293 -6.77 -26.04 -4.37
N GLN A 294 -6.32 -25.77 -3.15
CA GLN A 294 -6.16 -26.78 -2.10
C GLN A 294 -7.15 -26.54 -0.95
N PRO A 295 -8.05 -27.48 -0.64
CA PRO A 295 -9.04 -27.30 0.44
C PRO A 295 -8.39 -27.31 1.83
N SER A 296 -7.14 -27.75 1.96
CA SER A 296 -6.39 -27.72 3.22
C SER A 296 -4.92 -27.42 2.96
N ARG A 297 -4.36 -26.49 3.73
CA ARG A 297 -2.97 -26.02 3.62
C ARG A 297 -2.37 -25.74 4.99
N THR A 298 -1.05 -25.63 5.01
CA THR A 298 -0.35 -25.04 6.16
C THR A 298 -0.59 -23.54 6.19
N CYS A 299 -0.87 -23.02 7.38
CA CYS A 299 -0.98 -21.60 7.66
C CYS A 299 -0.26 -21.30 8.99
N TRP A 300 -0.14 -20.02 9.33
CA TRP A 300 0.57 -19.59 10.53
C TRP A 300 -0.30 -18.67 11.37
N ILE A 301 -0.58 -19.04 12.61
CA ILE A 301 -1.31 -18.20 13.54
C ILE A 301 -0.33 -17.39 14.38
N ARG A 302 -0.66 -16.12 14.63
CA ARG A 302 0.16 -15.28 15.50
C ARG A 302 -0.16 -15.58 16.96
N THR A 303 0.86 -15.91 17.75
CA THR A 303 0.72 -16.27 19.18
C THR A 303 1.19 -15.17 20.14
N ALA A 304 1.61 -14.01 19.61
CA ALA A 304 2.08 -12.87 20.38
C ALA A 304 1.40 -11.55 19.98
N GLY A 305 1.25 -10.62 20.93
CA GLY A 305 0.56 -9.35 20.75
C GLY A 305 -0.89 -9.38 21.24
N SER A 306 -1.63 -8.28 21.03
CA SER A 306 -3.04 -8.18 21.40
C SER A 306 -3.94 -9.09 20.54
N SER A 307 -3.47 -9.48 19.37
CA SER A 307 -4.12 -10.44 18.45
C SER A 307 -4.08 -11.90 18.91
N ARG A 308 -3.43 -12.22 20.04
CA ARG A 308 -3.27 -13.61 20.54
C ARG A 308 -4.59 -14.29 20.92
N GLY A 309 -5.53 -13.57 21.54
CA GLY A 309 -6.70 -14.19 22.18
C GLY A 309 -7.66 -14.87 21.20
N GLU A 310 -7.84 -14.27 20.02
CA GLU A 310 -8.86 -14.69 19.05
C GLU A 310 -8.26 -15.28 17.76
N SER A 311 -6.94 -15.54 17.72
CA SER A 311 -6.25 -15.96 16.49
C SER A 311 -6.52 -15.06 15.29
N CYS A 312 -6.65 -13.74 15.53
CA CYS A 312 -7.07 -12.79 14.50
C CYS A 312 -6.06 -12.64 13.35
N ALA A 313 -4.76 -12.89 13.61
CA ALA A 313 -3.70 -12.79 12.62
C ALA A 313 -3.31 -14.19 12.13
N VAL A 314 -3.67 -14.50 10.88
CA VAL A 314 -3.37 -15.77 10.22
C VAL A 314 -2.63 -15.51 8.92
N ALA A 315 -1.36 -15.93 8.84
CA ALA A 315 -0.53 -15.77 7.65
C ALA A 315 -0.66 -16.97 6.71
N MET A 316 -0.78 -16.66 5.42
CA MET A 316 -0.82 -17.63 4.34
C MET A 316 0.59 -18.11 3.93
N VAL A 317 1.63 -17.34 4.22
CA VAL A 317 3.01 -17.73 3.91
C VAL A 317 3.86 -17.91 5.17
N MET A 318 5.05 -18.50 5.01
CA MET A 318 5.94 -18.75 6.13
C MET A 318 6.47 -17.43 6.73
N PRO A 319 6.49 -17.29 8.06
CA PRO A 319 7.11 -16.15 8.72
C PRO A 319 8.59 -16.00 8.33
N GLY A 320 8.93 -14.80 7.83
CA GLY A 320 10.25 -14.48 7.29
C GLY A 320 10.20 -14.09 5.81
N GLU A 321 9.21 -14.56 5.05
CA GLU A 321 9.08 -14.21 3.63
C GLU A 321 8.81 -12.71 3.40
N MET A 322 8.05 -12.05 4.29
CA MET A 322 7.82 -10.60 4.20
C MET A 322 9.13 -9.85 4.40
N LYS A 323 9.93 -10.27 5.39
CA LYS A 323 11.26 -9.73 5.66
C LYS A 323 12.16 -9.92 4.43
N GLU A 324 12.21 -11.11 3.85
CA GLU A 324 13.03 -11.40 2.66
C GLU A 324 12.64 -10.51 1.47
N LYS A 325 11.33 -10.37 1.18
CA LYS A 325 10.85 -9.43 0.15
C LYS A 325 11.21 -7.98 0.47
N ALA A 326 11.11 -7.56 1.72
CA ALA A 326 11.48 -6.20 2.14
C ALA A 326 13.01 -5.95 2.05
N GLU A 327 13.85 -6.95 2.35
CA GLU A 327 15.30 -6.89 2.18
C GLU A 327 15.70 -6.81 0.71
N ALA A 328 15.05 -7.60 -0.16
CA ALA A 328 15.23 -7.52 -1.60
C ALA A 328 14.85 -6.14 -2.13
N GLY A 329 13.69 -5.60 -1.72
CA GLY A 329 13.26 -4.24 -2.08
C GLY A 329 14.22 -3.15 -1.59
N LEU A 330 14.74 -3.28 -0.36
CA LEU A 330 15.74 -2.36 0.15
C LEU A 330 17.05 -2.45 -0.64
N SER A 331 17.51 -3.65 -0.99
CA SER A 331 18.72 -3.85 -1.80
C SER A 331 18.60 -3.18 -3.16
N ILE A 332 17.48 -3.37 -3.87
CA ILE A 332 17.22 -2.73 -5.17
C ILE A 332 17.20 -1.21 -5.03
N THR A 333 16.44 -0.66 -4.08
CA THR A 333 16.36 0.80 -3.87
C THR A 333 17.69 1.42 -3.44
N THR A 334 18.48 0.72 -2.63
CA THR A 334 19.82 1.13 -2.24
C THR A 334 20.76 1.18 -3.44
N THR A 335 20.72 0.16 -4.29
CA THR A 335 21.52 0.10 -5.53
C THR A 335 21.16 1.25 -6.46
N LEU A 336 19.86 1.48 -6.71
CA LEU A 336 19.39 2.59 -7.55
C LEU A 336 19.77 3.96 -6.96
N PHE A 337 19.68 4.13 -5.65
CA PHE A 337 20.09 5.36 -4.97
C PHE A 337 21.58 5.66 -5.20
N TRP A 338 22.46 4.68 -4.96
CA TRP A 338 23.89 4.88 -5.16
C TRP A 338 24.26 5.11 -6.63
N MET A 339 23.61 4.41 -7.56
CA MET A 339 23.79 4.65 -9.00
C MET A 339 23.38 6.09 -9.38
N GLY A 340 22.22 6.55 -8.90
CA GLY A 340 21.76 7.93 -9.13
C GLY A 340 22.68 8.96 -8.50
N PHE A 341 23.19 8.69 -7.30
CA PHE A 341 24.14 9.55 -6.60
C PHE A 341 25.46 9.66 -7.36
N LEU A 342 26.06 8.54 -7.76
CA LEU A 342 27.30 8.50 -8.53
C LEU A 342 27.16 9.23 -9.88
N CYS A 343 26.05 9.02 -10.60
CA CYS A 343 25.77 9.76 -11.83
C CYS A 343 25.72 11.27 -11.60
N THR A 344 25.09 11.71 -10.50
CA THR A 344 25.01 13.13 -10.13
C THR A 344 26.38 13.72 -9.85
N VAL A 345 27.25 12.98 -9.14
CA VAL A 345 28.63 13.41 -8.86
C VAL A 345 29.46 13.50 -10.13
N ILE A 346 29.42 12.47 -10.99
CA ILE A 346 30.18 12.43 -12.25
C ILE A 346 29.76 13.58 -13.16
N LEU A 347 28.45 13.80 -13.35
CA LEU A 347 27.95 14.89 -14.18
C LEU A 347 28.26 16.27 -13.58
N GLY A 348 28.25 16.39 -12.25
CA GLY A 348 28.68 17.61 -11.57
C GLY A 348 30.16 17.95 -11.81
N VAL A 349 31.04 16.96 -11.71
CA VAL A 349 32.48 17.13 -11.95
C VAL A 349 32.78 17.39 -13.44
N ALA A 350 32.19 16.61 -14.34
CA ALA A 350 32.36 16.81 -15.79
C ALA A 350 31.82 18.17 -16.23
N GLY A 351 30.67 18.58 -15.70
CA GLY A 351 30.09 19.90 -15.96
C GLY A 351 30.96 21.03 -15.41
N GLY A 352 31.46 20.90 -14.18
CA GLY A 352 32.33 21.89 -13.55
C GLY A 352 33.67 22.04 -14.29
N THR A 353 34.28 20.93 -14.72
CA THR A 353 35.54 20.93 -15.47
C THR A 353 35.37 21.54 -16.86
N MET A 354 34.29 21.21 -17.58
CA MET A 354 33.96 21.84 -18.86
C MET A 354 33.77 23.36 -18.68
N CYS A 355 32.94 23.79 -17.72
CA CYS A 355 32.77 25.21 -17.43
C CYS A 355 34.09 25.90 -17.08
N TYR A 356 34.95 25.28 -16.27
CA TYR A 356 36.27 25.82 -15.93
C TYR A 356 37.17 25.97 -17.16
N MET A 357 37.15 25.00 -18.09
CA MET A 357 37.91 25.12 -19.35
C MET A 357 37.40 26.24 -20.26
N TYR A 358 36.09 26.49 -20.28
CA TYR A 358 35.49 27.58 -21.07
C TYR A 358 35.65 28.97 -20.44
N THR A 359 35.68 29.06 -19.10
CA THR A 359 35.83 30.34 -18.40
C THR A 359 37.28 30.71 -18.12
N LYS A 360 38.23 29.79 -18.33
CA LYS A 360 39.65 30.12 -18.25
C LYS A 360 39.91 31.22 -19.28
N PRO A 361 40.20 32.47 -18.85
CA PRO A 361 40.47 33.54 -19.79
C PRO A 361 41.61 33.06 -20.68
N ALA A 362 41.44 33.21 -22.01
CA ALA A 362 42.54 33.02 -22.93
C ALA A 362 43.73 33.78 -22.32
N GLY A 363 44.77 33.04 -21.95
CA GLY A 363 45.93 33.63 -21.29
C GLY A 363 46.37 34.86 -22.09
N PRO A 364 46.90 35.90 -21.44
CA PRO A 364 47.32 37.11 -22.14
C PRO A 364 48.10 36.69 -23.38
N GLY A 365 47.57 37.04 -24.56
CA GLY A 365 48.20 36.66 -25.82
C GLY A 365 49.67 37.07 -25.79
N PRO A 366 50.56 36.37 -26.51
CA PRO A 366 52.01 36.58 -26.42
C PRO A 366 52.45 38.05 -26.59
N GLU A 367 51.63 38.91 -27.21
CA GLU A 367 51.87 40.36 -27.28
C GLU A 367 51.87 41.07 -25.92
N ALA A 368 51.03 40.67 -24.96
CA ALA A 368 50.93 41.31 -23.66
C ALA A 368 52.10 40.95 -22.72
N GLN A 369 52.85 39.88 -23.00
CA GLN A 369 54.08 39.57 -22.26
C GLN A 369 55.25 40.50 -22.65
N SER A 370 55.31 40.95 -23.91
CA SER A 370 56.39 41.85 -24.38
C SER A 370 56.36 43.24 -23.74
N LEU A 371 55.17 43.78 -23.42
CA LEU A 371 55.03 45.10 -22.81
C LEU A 371 55.45 45.12 -21.34
N VAL A 372 55.26 44.01 -20.60
CA VAL A 372 55.65 43.93 -19.18
C VAL A 372 57.16 43.78 -19.02
N GLU A 373 57.83 43.04 -19.90
CA GLU A 373 59.30 42.96 -19.91
C GLU A 373 59.97 44.27 -20.32
N SER A 374 59.35 45.06 -21.22
CA SER A 374 59.88 46.38 -21.60
C SER A 374 59.81 47.43 -20.47
N ASN A 375 58.81 47.35 -19.59
CA ASN A 375 58.68 48.28 -18.45
C ASN A 375 59.56 47.91 -17.26
N ALA A 376 59.92 46.63 -17.08
CA ALA A 376 60.83 46.21 -16.02
C ALA A 376 62.27 46.70 -16.24
N ASN A 377 62.71 46.85 -17.49
CA ASN A 377 64.03 47.41 -17.81
C ASN A 377 64.09 48.94 -17.76
N ALA A 378 62.96 49.66 -17.81
CA ALA A 378 62.94 51.12 -17.75
C ALA A 378 63.08 51.70 -16.32
N GLN A 379 62.90 50.88 -15.28
CA GLN A 379 63.05 51.33 -13.88
C GLN A 379 64.45 51.09 -13.28
N GLY A 380 65.39 50.52 -14.05
CA GLY A 380 66.77 50.26 -13.59
C GLY A 380 67.74 51.44 -13.67
N GLU A 381 67.41 52.52 -14.38
CA GLU A 381 68.37 53.62 -14.67
C GLU A 381 68.17 54.92 -13.86
N ALA A 382 67.31 54.93 -12.84
CA ALA A 382 67.00 56.17 -12.09
C ALA A 382 67.74 56.36 -10.74
N ASN A 383 68.76 55.55 -10.42
CA ASN A 383 69.52 55.67 -9.16
C ASN A 383 71.04 55.68 -9.40
N GLN A 384 71.56 56.77 -9.98
CA GLN A 384 72.96 57.17 -9.80
C GLN A 384 72.98 58.65 -9.39
N SER A 385 73.16 58.89 -8.09
CA SER A 385 73.51 60.20 -7.53
C SER A 385 75.04 60.31 -7.48
N PRO A 386 75.64 61.43 -7.90
CA PRO A 386 77.05 61.67 -7.74
C PRO A 386 77.33 62.27 -6.35
N ASP A 387 78.31 61.72 -5.65
CA ASP A 387 79.16 62.44 -4.68
C ASP A 387 80.50 61.71 -4.57
#